data_AF-A0AAE0J615-F1
#
_entry.id   AF-A0AAE0J615-F1
#
_cell.length_a   1.000
_cell.length_b   1.000
_cell.length_c   1.000
_cell.angle_alpha   90.00
_cell.angle_beta   90.00
_cell.angle_gamma   90.00
#
_symmetry.space_group_name_H-M   'P 1'
#
loop_
_entity.id
_entity.type
_entity.pdbx_description
1 polymer ?
#
loop_
_entity_poly.entity_id
_entity_poly.type
_entity_poly.pdbx_seq_one_letter_code
_entity_poly.pdbx_strand_id
1 'polypeptide(L)'
;MASLTSLMASSLVFLMAVKSANAASGPTSHGTRDVALGPFTPFGCYVDGTNGRALSLKSYADDAMTVESCFAFCSKYQFFGVEYGRECFCGNTLDAPRGSGCTTPCAGNANETCGAASRLDVYVNTGYVDPKPAVVLGTTYLGCFVDQGPRVLPSNLLGADDLTAAKCKAHCAGYAVFGLEYGRECWCGNSFPTTKAPAEDCSFPCSGNSAEICGASSRINVWAVPATPSYVGDFLYFGCFADNGSQHTLTGEVYYNSAMTLDKCAAFCHNYPKFGVEYGSQCFCGSEVEQIPRPQAECGMACGGDALQLCGDANRLNIYSKPSNGEGENLSNANEFVYKACWTDDGAARSLTGLKYSSSEMTVGDCAIFCHGYHYFGVEFGSQCFCGDVLGGHEAAEEECEYLCEGDNTQWCGSANRLSVYEVYRPR
;
A
#
# COMPACT_ATOMS: atom_id res chain seq x y z
N MET A 1 31.36 6.39 68.56
CA MET A 1 32.76 6.57 69.02
C MET A 1 33.51 7.15 67.83
N ALA A 2 33.58 8.46 67.66
CA ALA A 2 34.45 9.43 68.34
C ALA A 2 35.96 9.28 68.01
N SER A 3 36.51 10.42 67.56
CA SER A 3 37.92 10.89 67.58
C SER A 3 38.66 10.86 66.23
N LEU A 4 38.92 11.97 65.51
CA LEU A 4 39.72 13.20 65.76
C LEU A 4 41.22 12.94 66.03
N THR A 5 42.10 13.40 65.09
CA THR A 5 43.17 14.44 65.19
C THR A 5 44.10 14.37 63.95
N SER A 6 44.25 15.39 63.07
CA SER A 6 45.23 16.52 63.08
C SER A 6 46.70 16.08 62.84
N LEU A 7 47.60 16.67 62.04
CA LEU A 7 47.79 17.95 61.32
C LEU A 7 49.03 17.79 60.39
N MET A 8 49.17 18.59 59.32
CA MET A 8 50.38 19.39 58.95
C MET A 8 50.41 19.79 57.46
N ALA A 9 50.84 21.02 57.24
CA ALA A 9 50.77 21.81 56.02
C ALA A 9 51.98 21.64 55.08
N SER A 10 51.82 22.07 53.82
CA SER A 10 52.91 22.78 53.12
C SER A 10 52.36 23.72 52.05
N SER A 11 52.81 24.97 52.14
CA SER A 11 52.41 26.14 51.35
C SER A 11 53.18 26.22 50.02
N LEU A 12 52.52 26.71 48.97
CA LEU A 12 53.20 27.35 47.84
C LEU A 12 52.50 28.67 47.50
N VAL A 13 53.30 29.72 47.59
CA VAL A 13 53.04 31.13 47.34
C VAL A 13 52.99 31.38 45.84
N PHE A 14 52.08 32.23 45.33
CA PHE A 14 52.44 33.17 44.26
C PHE A 14 51.57 34.43 44.26
N LEU A 15 52.26 35.55 44.01
CA LEU A 15 51.89 36.94 44.24
C LEU A 15 50.73 37.47 43.39
N MET A 16 50.01 38.43 43.97
CA MET A 16 49.10 39.36 43.30
C MET A 16 49.86 40.32 42.38
N ALA A 17 49.30 40.59 41.20
CA ALA A 17 49.56 41.80 40.43
C ALA A 17 48.21 42.37 39.94
N VAL A 18 47.83 43.51 40.52
CA VAL A 18 46.71 44.35 40.07
C VAL A 18 47.20 45.21 38.90
N LYS A 19 46.47 45.22 37.78
CA LYS A 19 46.58 46.27 36.77
C LYS A 19 45.18 46.71 36.33
N SER A 20 44.98 48.02 36.44
CA SER A 20 43.78 48.79 36.16
C SER A 20 43.31 48.68 34.70
N ALA A 21 42.00 48.61 34.52
CA ALA A 21 41.34 48.61 33.22
C ALA A 21 41.43 49.99 32.54
N ASN A 22 42.00 50.03 31.34
CA ASN A 22 41.89 51.15 30.41
C ASN A 22 40.85 50.78 29.34
N ALA A 23 39.91 51.69 29.11
CA ALA A 23 38.88 51.57 28.09
C ALA A 23 39.49 51.48 26.67
N ALA A 24 39.07 50.48 25.91
CA ALA A 24 39.22 50.41 24.47
C ALA A 24 37.89 49.95 23.87
N SER A 25 37.37 50.76 22.94
CA SER A 25 36.14 50.61 22.18
C SER A 25 36.00 49.24 21.52
N GLY A 26 34.95 48.50 21.91
CA GLY A 26 34.56 47.23 21.29
C GLY A 26 33.89 47.40 19.92
N PRO A 27 33.95 46.38 19.05
CA PRO A 27 33.30 46.41 17.75
C PRO A 27 31.79 46.30 17.89
N THR A 28 31.11 47.00 17.00
CA THR A 28 29.66 47.10 16.83
C THR A 28 28.95 45.74 16.85
N SER A 29 27.91 45.68 17.67
CA SER A 29 26.93 44.60 17.81
C SER A 29 26.52 43.98 16.46
N HIS A 30 26.75 42.67 16.31
CA HIS A 30 25.95 41.82 15.44
C HIS A 30 24.57 41.69 16.08
N GLY A 31 23.53 42.11 15.37
CA GLY A 31 22.14 41.89 15.78
C GLY A 31 21.90 40.40 15.99
N THR A 32 21.42 40.06 17.18
CA THR A 32 21.00 38.72 17.59
C THR A 32 19.90 38.22 16.66
N ARG A 33 20.21 37.20 15.87
CA ARG A 33 19.27 36.39 15.07
C ARG A 33 18.40 35.50 15.99
N ASP A 34 17.67 36.11 16.91
CA ASP A 34 16.68 35.43 17.77
C ASP A 34 15.31 36.11 17.58
N VAL A 35 14.80 36.06 16.36
CA VAL A 35 13.35 36.06 16.13
C VAL A 35 13.00 34.60 15.87
N ALA A 36 11.96 34.07 16.50
CA ALA A 36 11.45 32.75 16.19
C ALA A 36 11.03 32.73 14.70
N LEU A 37 11.94 32.30 13.82
CA LEU A 37 11.79 32.28 12.36
C LEU A 37 10.83 31.16 11.92
N GLY A 38 9.58 31.18 12.37
CA GLY A 38 8.53 30.31 11.87
C GLY A 38 8.92 28.82 11.72
N PRO A 39 8.38 28.10 10.71
CA PRO A 39 8.69 26.71 10.41
C PRO A 39 9.92 26.52 9.48
N PHE A 40 10.96 27.37 9.62
CA PHE A 40 12.20 27.24 8.85
C PHE A 40 13.43 27.71 9.62
N THR A 41 14.63 27.31 9.16
CA THR A 41 15.90 27.69 9.79
C THR A 41 16.91 28.18 8.74
N PRO A 42 17.73 29.21 9.04
CA PRO A 42 18.80 29.63 8.15
C PRO A 42 19.81 28.49 7.92
N PHE A 43 20.10 28.17 6.65
CA PHE A 43 21.06 27.12 6.28
C PHE A 43 22.43 27.69 5.93
N GLY A 44 22.45 28.80 5.19
CA GLY A 44 23.65 29.56 4.89
C GLY A 44 23.64 30.23 3.52
N CYS A 45 24.76 30.89 3.21
CA CYS A 45 24.97 31.57 1.95
C CYS A 45 25.64 30.64 0.93
N TYR A 46 25.13 30.60 -0.30
CA TYR A 46 25.62 29.74 -1.37
C TYR A 46 25.90 30.55 -2.64
N VAL A 47 26.90 30.13 -3.42
CA VAL A 47 27.18 30.76 -4.72
C VAL A 47 26.20 30.21 -5.75
N ASP A 48 25.34 31.07 -6.28
CA ASP A 48 24.35 30.67 -7.28
C ASP A 48 24.85 30.89 -8.71
N GLY A 49 24.48 30.01 -9.64
CA GLY A 49 24.78 30.14 -11.06
C GLY A 49 26.12 29.53 -11.53
N THR A 50 26.89 28.86 -10.67
CA THR A 50 28.18 28.26 -11.06
C THR A 50 28.01 27.05 -11.99
N ASN A 51 27.00 26.20 -11.71
CA ASN A 51 26.66 25.00 -12.50
C ASN A 51 25.15 24.98 -12.84
N GLY A 52 24.55 26.16 -13.02
CA GLY A 52 23.10 26.34 -13.01
C GLY A 52 22.59 26.87 -11.67
N ARG A 53 21.27 26.93 -11.51
CA ARG A 53 20.63 27.43 -10.28
C ARG A 53 20.79 26.42 -9.15
N ALA A 54 21.22 26.90 -7.99
CA ALA A 54 21.40 26.13 -6.76
C ALA A 54 20.09 25.48 -6.29
N LEU A 55 18.97 26.18 -6.48
CA LEU A 55 17.61 25.68 -6.29
C LEU A 55 16.81 25.93 -7.58
N SER A 56 16.41 24.85 -8.27
CA SER A 56 15.94 24.94 -9.66
C SER A 56 14.49 24.47 -9.87
N LEU A 57 13.77 24.04 -8.82
CA LEU A 57 12.46 23.41 -8.99
C LEU A 57 11.33 24.42 -9.21
N LYS A 58 11.38 25.58 -8.56
CA LYS A 58 10.36 26.62 -8.69
C LYS A 58 10.96 27.97 -8.32
N SER A 59 10.51 29.05 -8.96
CA SER A 59 10.94 30.40 -8.60
C SER A 59 9.90 31.46 -8.95
N TYR A 60 10.04 32.61 -8.31
CA TYR A 60 9.37 33.86 -8.69
C TYR A 60 10.20 35.06 -8.21
N ALA A 61 9.83 36.26 -8.66
CA ALA A 61 10.43 37.48 -8.18
C ALA A 61 9.36 38.54 -7.88
N ASP A 62 9.59 39.34 -6.86
CA ASP A 62 8.64 40.32 -6.34
C ASP A 62 9.40 41.49 -5.67
N ASP A 63 8.98 42.72 -5.95
CA ASP A 63 9.58 43.92 -5.34
C ASP A 63 9.13 44.13 -3.88
N ALA A 64 8.23 43.29 -3.37
CA ALA A 64 7.86 43.17 -1.96
C ALA A 64 8.39 41.87 -1.30
N MET A 65 9.46 41.26 -1.85
CA MET A 65 10.01 40.00 -1.33
C MET A 65 10.41 40.07 0.15
N THR A 66 10.01 39.05 0.91
CA THR A 66 10.43 38.76 2.30
C THR A 66 10.86 37.30 2.40
N VAL A 67 11.61 36.95 3.44
CA VAL A 67 11.96 35.55 3.71
C VAL A 67 10.69 34.72 3.92
N GLU A 68 9.70 35.25 4.62
CA GLU A 68 8.42 34.58 4.91
C GLU A 68 7.57 34.37 3.66
N SER A 69 7.50 35.36 2.75
CA SER A 69 6.77 35.19 1.48
C SER A 69 7.41 34.10 0.61
N CYS A 70 8.75 34.05 0.58
CA CYS A 70 9.45 33.00 -0.14
C CYS A 70 9.23 31.62 0.49
N PHE A 71 9.28 31.53 1.83
CA PHE A 71 8.92 30.30 2.54
C PHE A 71 7.50 29.84 2.21
N ALA A 72 6.50 30.73 2.27
CA ALA A 72 5.12 30.39 1.98
C ALA A 72 4.97 29.78 0.57
N PHE A 73 5.62 30.38 -0.42
CA PHE A 73 5.66 29.89 -1.79
C PHE A 73 6.37 28.52 -1.92
N CYS A 74 7.45 28.32 -1.16
CA CYS A 74 8.26 27.11 -1.17
C CYS A 74 7.90 26.09 -0.06
N SER A 75 6.74 26.23 0.58
CA SER A 75 6.37 25.43 1.77
C SER A 75 6.32 23.92 1.55
N LYS A 76 6.29 23.46 0.30
CA LYS A 76 6.34 22.04 -0.11
C LYS A 76 7.74 21.52 -0.47
N TYR A 77 8.78 22.36 -0.35
CA TYR A 77 10.15 22.03 -0.72
C TYR A 77 11.05 22.01 0.52
N GLN A 78 12.13 21.24 0.46
CA GLN A 78 13.09 21.10 1.55
C GLN A 78 13.87 22.40 1.80
N PHE A 79 14.27 23.04 0.70
CA PHE A 79 15.02 24.27 0.70
C PHE A 79 14.25 25.35 -0.02
N PHE A 80 14.40 26.56 0.49
CA PHE A 80 14.10 27.77 -0.24
C PHE A 80 15.25 28.75 -0.09
N GLY A 81 15.39 29.64 -1.05
CA GLY A 81 16.44 30.64 -1.02
C GLY A 81 15.99 31.94 -1.63
N VAL A 82 16.55 33.03 -1.11
CA VAL A 82 16.30 34.38 -1.59
C VAL A 82 17.57 34.98 -2.18
N GLU A 83 17.44 35.62 -3.34
CA GLU A 83 18.55 36.22 -4.09
C GLU A 83 18.23 37.67 -4.47
N TYR A 84 19.28 38.50 -4.53
CA TYR A 84 19.25 39.85 -5.10
C TYR A 84 18.14 40.76 -4.54
N GLY A 85 17.73 40.55 -3.28
CA GLY A 85 16.71 41.35 -2.62
C GLY A 85 15.26 41.05 -3.04
N ARG A 86 15.03 40.34 -4.16
CA ARG A 86 13.69 40.26 -4.79
C ARG A 86 13.32 38.90 -5.35
N GLU A 87 14.25 37.96 -5.43
CA GLU A 87 14.05 36.67 -6.10
C GLU A 87 13.91 35.55 -5.07
N CYS A 88 13.04 34.58 -5.36
CA CYS A 88 12.78 33.42 -4.52
C CYS A 88 12.91 32.14 -5.34
N PHE A 89 13.57 31.13 -4.77
CA PHE A 89 13.83 29.84 -5.41
C PHE A 89 13.54 28.68 -4.45
N CYS A 90 12.99 27.59 -4.95
CA CYS A 90 12.67 26.38 -4.20
C CYS A 90 13.45 25.18 -4.75
N GLY A 91 13.85 24.25 -3.87
CA GLY A 91 14.48 23.00 -4.28
C GLY A 91 14.48 21.95 -3.17
N ASN A 92 14.63 20.69 -3.57
CA ASN A 92 14.81 19.56 -2.64
C ASN A 92 16.25 19.04 -2.62
N THR A 93 17.11 19.61 -3.46
CA THR A 93 18.55 19.36 -3.49
C THR A 93 19.25 20.71 -3.49
N LEU A 94 20.44 20.74 -2.90
CA LEU A 94 21.29 21.91 -2.91
C LEU A 94 22.69 21.50 -3.35
N ASP A 95 22.97 21.64 -4.64
CA ASP A 95 24.27 21.36 -5.24
C ASP A 95 24.95 22.68 -5.63
N ALA A 96 25.48 23.38 -4.64
CA ALA A 96 26.18 24.64 -4.81
C ALA A 96 27.29 24.78 -3.76
N PRO A 97 28.43 25.39 -4.11
CA PRO A 97 29.48 25.65 -3.13
C PRO A 97 29.00 26.68 -2.12
N ARG A 98 29.27 26.42 -0.85
CA ARG A 98 29.02 27.37 0.23
C ARG A 98 29.85 28.63 0.01
N GLY A 99 29.25 29.79 0.25
CA GLY A 99 29.87 31.09 0.03
C GLY A 99 29.63 32.06 1.18
N SER A 100 29.87 33.33 0.89
CA SER A 100 29.65 34.46 1.78
C SER A 100 29.16 35.67 0.98
N GLY A 101 28.66 36.69 1.68
CA GLY A 101 28.22 37.95 1.07
C GLY A 101 26.72 38.07 0.80
N CYS A 102 25.91 37.16 1.34
CA CYS A 102 24.44 37.28 1.35
C CYS A 102 24.01 38.41 2.30
N THR A 103 24.07 39.64 1.82
CA THR A 103 23.96 40.86 2.64
C THR A 103 23.00 41.90 2.06
N THR A 104 22.46 41.67 0.86
CA THR A 104 21.47 42.54 0.24
C THR A 104 20.17 42.47 1.06
N PRO A 105 19.62 43.61 1.53
CA PRO A 105 18.34 43.61 2.23
C PRO A 105 17.20 43.12 1.33
N CYS A 106 16.20 42.48 1.93
CA CYS A 106 14.98 42.11 1.21
C CYS A 106 14.18 43.37 0.80
N ALA A 107 13.61 43.37 -0.41
CA ALA A 107 12.88 44.51 -0.95
C ALA A 107 11.59 44.82 -0.16
N GLY A 108 10.93 43.80 0.37
CA GLY A 108 9.74 43.91 1.21
C GLY A 108 10.04 44.09 2.71
N ASN A 109 11.24 43.78 3.18
CA ASN A 109 11.66 43.99 4.56
C ASN A 109 13.18 44.25 4.67
N ALA A 110 13.56 45.51 4.88
CA ALA A 110 14.96 45.92 4.98
C ALA A 110 15.70 45.37 6.21
N ASN A 111 15.01 44.76 7.17
CA ASN A 111 15.63 44.12 8.35
C ASN A 111 16.04 42.67 8.09
N GLU A 112 15.67 42.09 6.95
CA GLU A 112 16.03 40.73 6.52
C GLU A 112 17.10 40.75 5.43
N THR A 113 17.87 39.66 5.32
CA THR A 113 18.84 39.46 4.24
C THR A 113 18.27 38.56 3.15
N CYS A 114 18.34 39.01 1.90
CA CYS A 114 17.88 38.32 0.70
C CYS A 114 19.02 38.10 -0.29
N GLY A 115 20.07 37.42 0.16
CA GLY A 115 21.19 37.04 -0.71
C GLY A 115 22.03 38.23 -1.18
N ALA A 116 22.56 38.13 -2.39
CA ALA A 116 23.19 39.19 -3.19
C ALA A 116 23.30 38.71 -4.64
N ALA A 117 23.97 39.47 -5.52
CA ALA A 117 24.16 39.03 -6.91
C ALA A 117 24.96 37.71 -6.96
N SER A 118 24.39 36.66 -7.55
CA SER A 118 24.96 35.30 -7.58
C SER A 118 25.26 34.75 -6.17
N ARG A 119 24.44 35.13 -5.19
CA ARG A 119 24.55 34.71 -3.78
C ARG A 119 23.16 34.42 -3.25
N LEU A 120 22.85 33.14 -3.08
CA LEU A 120 21.58 32.68 -2.56
C LEU A 120 21.66 32.52 -1.03
N ASP A 121 20.83 33.23 -0.29
CA ASP A 121 20.66 32.99 1.16
C ASP A 121 19.63 31.88 1.33
N VAL A 122 20.08 30.69 1.74
CA VAL A 122 19.30 29.46 1.76
C VAL A 122 18.81 29.17 3.17
N TYR A 123 17.57 28.69 3.24
CA TYR A 123 16.86 28.29 4.43
C TYR A 123 16.33 26.85 4.27
N VAL A 124 16.26 26.12 5.37
CA VAL A 124 15.67 24.77 5.42
C VAL A 124 14.25 24.87 5.98
N ASN A 125 13.29 24.28 5.27
CA ASN A 125 11.94 24.06 5.75
C ASN A 125 11.93 22.92 6.78
N THR A 126 11.69 23.23 8.05
CA THR A 126 11.73 22.23 9.12
C THR A 126 10.50 21.31 9.12
N GLY A 127 9.45 21.68 8.38
CA GLY A 127 8.25 20.86 8.18
C GLY A 127 8.32 19.96 6.95
N TYR A 128 9.39 20.03 6.15
CA TYR A 128 9.51 19.20 4.96
C TYR A 128 9.74 17.73 5.35
N VAL A 129 8.91 16.86 4.76
CA VAL A 129 9.07 15.41 4.83
C VAL A 129 9.34 14.93 3.41
N ASP A 130 10.43 14.21 3.23
CA ASP A 130 10.76 13.56 1.96
C ASP A 130 9.65 12.58 1.58
N PRO A 131 8.94 12.78 0.45
CA PRO A 131 7.84 11.92 0.05
C PRO A 131 8.29 10.47 -0.18
N LYS A 132 7.56 9.50 0.37
CA LYS A 132 7.88 8.08 0.26
C LYS A 132 6.70 7.27 -0.28
N PRO A 133 6.93 6.06 -0.81
CA PRO A 133 5.83 5.16 -1.14
C PRO A 133 4.95 4.98 0.09
N ALA A 134 3.63 5.17 -0.09
CA ALA A 134 2.69 4.96 0.99
C ALA A 134 2.68 3.49 1.43
N VAL A 135 2.70 3.27 2.74
CA VAL A 135 2.42 1.96 3.32
C VAL A 135 0.90 1.81 3.40
N VAL A 136 0.32 1.10 2.44
CA VAL A 136 -1.12 0.85 2.40
C VAL A 136 -1.39 -0.56 2.92
N LEU A 137 -2.17 -0.67 4.00
CA LEU A 137 -2.48 -1.95 4.65
C LEU A 137 -3.07 -2.94 3.64
N GLY A 138 -2.62 -4.21 3.66
CA GLY A 138 -3.13 -5.27 2.78
C GLY A 138 -2.79 -5.05 1.31
N THR A 139 -1.63 -4.47 1.02
CA THR A 139 -1.10 -4.28 -0.34
C THR A 139 0.41 -4.46 -0.33
N THR A 140 0.99 -4.76 -1.49
CA THR A 140 2.45 -4.82 -1.67
C THR A 140 2.89 -3.76 -2.67
N TYR A 141 3.77 -2.85 -2.26
CA TYR A 141 4.34 -1.85 -3.17
C TYR A 141 5.32 -2.54 -4.15
N LEU A 142 5.04 -2.45 -5.45
CA LEU A 142 5.82 -3.13 -6.50
C LEU A 142 6.94 -2.24 -7.08
N GLY A 143 6.79 -0.93 -6.97
CA GLY A 143 7.74 0.07 -7.45
C GLY A 143 7.15 1.07 -8.44
N CYS A 144 8.06 1.80 -9.09
CA CYS A 144 7.77 2.73 -10.17
C CYS A 144 7.84 2.02 -11.54
N PHE A 145 6.90 2.33 -12.44
CA PHE A 145 6.80 1.73 -13.76
C PHE A 145 6.61 2.79 -14.84
N VAL A 146 7.04 2.46 -16.05
CA VAL A 146 6.80 3.31 -17.23
C VAL A 146 5.33 3.17 -17.64
N ASP A 147 4.63 4.30 -17.74
CA ASP A 147 3.26 4.36 -18.28
C ASP A 147 3.21 5.24 -19.53
N GLN A 148 3.78 4.72 -20.62
CA GLN A 148 3.88 5.40 -21.91
C GLN A 148 3.15 4.65 -23.02
N GLY A 149 1.81 4.60 -22.95
CA GLY A 149 0.96 4.09 -24.03
C GLY A 149 1.11 2.58 -24.34
N PRO A 150 0.01 1.91 -24.74
CA PRO A 150 -1.29 2.02 -24.07
C PRO A 150 -1.12 2.01 -22.53
N ARG A 151 -2.08 2.58 -21.81
CA ARG A 151 -2.02 2.68 -20.33
C ARG A 151 -1.78 1.31 -19.71
N VAL A 152 -0.83 1.23 -18.79
CA VAL A 152 -0.47 -0.06 -18.15
C VAL A 152 -1.58 -0.58 -17.23
N LEU A 153 -2.39 0.31 -16.64
CA LEU A 153 -3.57 -0.01 -15.84
C LEU A 153 -4.83 0.63 -16.47
N PRO A 154 -5.43 0.03 -17.52
CA PRO A 154 -6.45 0.70 -18.32
C PRO A 154 -7.89 0.50 -17.82
N SER A 155 -8.12 -0.22 -16.72
CA SER A 155 -9.45 -0.75 -16.40
C SER A 155 -10.38 0.28 -15.77
N ASN A 156 -9.88 1.12 -14.88
CA ASN A 156 -10.67 2.17 -14.23
C ASN A 156 -9.78 3.35 -13.80
N LEU A 157 -10.35 4.55 -13.77
CA LEU A 157 -9.64 5.81 -13.48
C LEU A 157 -10.45 6.68 -12.52
N LEU A 158 -9.76 7.19 -11.50
CA LEU A 158 -10.22 8.27 -10.64
C LEU A 158 -9.22 9.43 -10.64
N GLY A 159 -9.70 10.63 -10.97
CA GLY A 159 -8.96 11.88 -10.70
C GLY A 159 -9.44 12.52 -9.39
N ALA A 160 -8.53 12.88 -8.49
CA ALA A 160 -8.88 13.51 -7.21
C ALA A 160 -7.84 14.56 -6.77
N ASP A 161 -8.31 15.73 -6.34
CA ASP A 161 -7.45 16.83 -5.84
C ASP A 161 -6.99 16.61 -4.39
N ASP A 162 -7.54 15.61 -3.72
CA ASP A 162 -7.19 15.13 -2.38
C ASP A 162 -6.76 13.64 -2.43
N LEU A 163 -6.08 13.23 -3.50
CA LEU A 163 -5.69 11.84 -3.70
C LEU A 163 -4.68 11.37 -2.66
N THR A 164 -4.90 10.19 -2.10
CA THR A 164 -3.93 9.41 -1.31
C THR A 164 -3.89 7.98 -1.84
N ALA A 165 -2.83 7.23 -1.53
CA ALA A 165 -2.73 5.83 -1.94
C ALA A 165 -3.86 4.98 -1.34
N ALA A 166 -4.25 5.25 -0.08
CA ALA A 166 -5.37 4.57 0.57
C ALA A 166 -6.72 4.85 -0.12
N LYS A 167 -6.95 6.08 -0.55
CA LYS A 167 -8.14 6.46 -1.32
C LYS A 167 -8.19 5.73 -2.67
N CYS A 168 -7.04 5.60 -3.33
CA CYS A 168 -6.96 4.85 -4.57
C CYS A 168 -7.22 3.35 -4.37
N LYS A 169 -6.63 2.73 -3.34
CA LYS A 169 -6.93 1.33 -2.98
C LYS A 169 -8.44 1.11 -2.81
N ALA A 170 -9.10 1.99 -2.06
CA ALA A 170 -10.54 1.88 -1.83
C ALA A 170 -11.35 2.00 -3.13
N HIS A 171 -10.93 2.88 -4.04
CA HIS A 171 -11.55 3.01 -5.36
C HIS A 171 -11.35 1.77 -6.23
N CYS A 172 -10.15 1.18 -6.18
CA CYS A 172 -9.79 -0.01 -6.94
C CYS A 172 -10.14 -1.33 -6.23
N ALA A 173 -11.13 -1.33 -5.33
CA ALA A 173 -11.63 -2.56 -4.73
C ALA A 173 -12.06 -3.57 -5.82
N GLY A 174 -11.60 -4.82 -5.72
CA GLY A 174 -11.86 -5.87 -6.70
C GLY A 174 -10.84 -5.94 -7.87
N TYR A 175 -9.88 -5.03 -7.94
CA TYR A 175 -8.78 -5.10 -8.92
C TYR A 175 -7.50 -5.68 -8.31
N ALA A 176 -6.75 -6.45 -9.10
CA ALA A 176 -5.51 -7.09 -8.64
C ALA A 176 -4.38 -6.08 -8.35
N VAL A 177 -4.40 -4.93 -9.03
CA VAL A 177 -3.42 -3.86 -8.87
C VAL A 177 -4.08 -2.49 -8.95
N PHE A 178 -3.48 -1.53 -8.25
CA PHE A 178 -3.77 -0.12 -8.46
C PHE A 178 -2.46 0.66 -8.58
N GLY A 179 -2.54 1.84 -9.19
CA GLY A 179 -1.40 2.72 -9.33
C GLY A 179 -1.77 4.19 -9.27
N LEU A 180 -0.77 4.99 -8.94
CA LEU A 180 -0.90 6.43 -8.77
C LEU A 180 -0.01 7.15 -9.77
N GLU A 181 -0.57 8.12 -10.49
CA GLU A 181 0.13 8.93 -11.47
C GLU A 181 -0.18 10.42 -11.30
N TYR A 182 0.76 11.26 -11.71
CA TYR A 182 0.58 12.70 -11.87
C TYR A 182 0.13 13.45 -10.60
N GLY A 183 0.37 12.87 -9.42
CA GLY A 183 -0.04 13.44 -8.13
C GLY A 183 -1.54 13.36 -7.83
N ARG A 184 -2.40 13.06 -8.80
CA ARG A 184 -3.87 13.18 -8.68
C ARG A 184 -4.67 12.11 -9.40
N GLU A 185 -4.02 11.17 -10.08
CA GLU A 185 -4.68 10.12 -10.85
C GLU A 185 -4.49 8.77 -10.17
N CYS A 186 -5.58 8.03 -10.04
CA CYS A 186 -5.66 6.68 -9.53
C CYS A 186 -6.11 5.76 -10.65
N TRP A 187 -5.33 4.73 -10.93
CA TRP A 187 -5.57 3.78 -12.01
C TRP A 187 -5.72 2.38 -11.46
N CYS A 188 -6.74 1.65 -11.92
CA CYS A 188 -6.98 0.26 -11.53
C CYS A 188 -6.70 -0.69 -12.70
N GLY A 189 -6.24 -1.90 -12.40
CA GLY A 189 -6.04 -2.93 -13.41
C GLY A 189 -5.98 -4.33 -12.83
N ASN A 190 -6.04 -5.31 -13.74
CA ASN A 190 -5.89 -6.73 -13.42
C ASN A 190 -4.60 -7.34 -13.99
N SER A 191 -3.79 -6.53 -14.68
CA SER A 191 -2.54 -6.95 -15.30
C SER A 191 -1.37 -6.14 -14.77
N PHE A 192 -0.19 -6.76 -14.71
CA PHE A 192 1.01 -6.12 -14.20
C PHE A 192 1.73 -5.31 -15.27
N PRO A 193 2.19 -4.10 -14.92
CA PRO A 193 3.22 -3.45 -15.72
C PRO A 193 4.52 -4.26 -15.62
N THR A 194 5.16 -4.50 -16.76
CA THR A 194 6.41 -5.28 -16.85
C THR A 194 7.65 -4.39 -16.90
N THR A 195 7.50 -3.15 -17.36
CA THR A 195 8.61 -2.21 -17.55
C THR A 195 8.82 -1.35 -16.31
N LYS A 196 9.70 -1.79 -15.40
CA LYS A 196 10.13 -0.99 -14.25
C LYS A 196 10.87 0.27 -14.69
N ALA A 197 10.64 1.35 -13.96
CA ALA A 197 11.43 2.58 -14.01
C ALA A 197 12.28 2.71 -12.74
N PRO A 198 13.34 3.55 -12.75
CA PRO A 198 14.01 3.96 -11.52
C PRO A 198 13.01 4.50 -10.50
N ALA A 199 13.21 4.23 -9.21
CA ALA A 199 12.24 4.60 -8.17
C ALA A 199 12.07 6.12 -8.07
N GLU A 200 13.17 6.86 -8.28
CA GLU A 200 13.26 8.31 -8.30
C GLU A 200 12.49 8.98 -9.45
N ASP A 201 12.16 8.24 -10.52
CA ASP A 201 11.35 8.78 -11.62
C ASP A 201 9.90 9.05 -11.16
N CYS A 202 9.41 8.34 -10.13
CA CYS A 202 8.10 8.57 -9.53
C CYS A 202 8.20 9.55 -8.34
N SER A 203 8.37 10.82 -8.65
CA SER A 203 8.73 11.87 -7.67
C SER A 203 7.62 12.85 -7.31
N PHE A 204 6.43 12.75 -7.93
CA PHE A 204 5.37 13.71 -7.67
C PHE A 204 4.69 13.36 -6.34
N PRO A 205 4.54 14.33 -5.42
CA PRO A 205 3.79 14.11 -4.20
C PRO A 205 2.30 13.95 -4.50
N CYS A 206 1.60 13.17 -3.68
CA CYS A 206 0.14 13.05 -3.77
C CYS A 206 -0.56 14.35 -3.40
N SER A 207 -1.65 14.67 -4.11
CA SER A 207 -2.42 15.90 -3.94
C SER A 207 -3.09 16.00 -2.57
N GLY A 208 -3.52 14.86 -2.00
CA GLY A 208 -4.13 14.76 -0.67
C GLY A 208 -3.14 14.50 0.47
N ASN A 209 -1.90 14.07 0.17
CA ASN A 209 -0.86 13.87 1.19
C ASN A 209 0.53 14.06 0.59
N SER A 210 1.19 15.18 0.88
CA SER A 210 2.51 15.49 0.32
C SER A 210 3.64 14.61 0.85
N ALA A 211 3.42 13.80 1.88
CA ALA A 211 4.39 12.81 2.36
C ALA A 211 4.36 11.50 1.55
N GLU A 212 3.40 11.33 0.64
CA GLU A 212 3.26 10.14 -0.22
C GLU A 212 3.67 10.46 -1.67
N ILE A 213 4.29 9.51 -2.37
CA ILE A 213 4.56 9.62 -3.82
C ILE A 213 3.40 9.07 -4.66
N CYS A 214 2.99 9.84 -5.68
CA CYS A 214 1.92 9.54 -6.62
C CYS A 214 2.41 9.64 -8.07
N GLY A 215 3.43 8.84 -8.40
CA GLY A 215 3.97 8.71 -9.75
C GLY A 215 4.72 9.96 -10.23
N ALA A 216 4.70 10.20 -11.53
CA ALA A 216 5.10 11.45 -12.20
C ALA A 216 4.47 11.45 -13.61
N SER A 217 4.94 12.32 -14.51
CA SER A 217 4.51 12.27 -15.91
C SER A 217 4.96 10.95 -16.58
N SER A 218 4.00 10.14 -17.04
CA SER A 218 4.26 8.82 -17.67
C SER A 218 5.04 7.84 -16.79
N ARG A 219 4.82 7.95 -15.48
CA ARG A 219 5.47 7.17 -14.44
C ARG A 219 4.45 6.87 -13.36
N ILE A 220 4.19 5.59 -13.13
CA ILE A 220 3.14 5.15 -12.21
C ILE A 220 3.76 4.34 -11.07
N ASN A 221 3.43 4.72 -9.84
CA ASN A 221 3.72 3.88 -8.68
C ASN A 221 2.63 2.83 -8.58
N VAL A 222 2.99 1.55 -8.39
CA VAL A 222 2.01 0.45 -8.45
C VAL A 222 2.06 -0.40 -7.18
N TRP A 223 0.88 -0.77 -6.71
CA TRP A 223 0.66 -1.69 -5.60
C TRP A 223 -0.13 -2.90 -6.07
N ALA A 224 0.30 -4.09 -5.66
CA ALA A 224 -0.49 -5.30 -5.73
C ALA A 224 -1.48 -5.36 -4.57
N VAL A 225 -2.67 -5.89 -4.83
CA VAL A 225 -3.66 -6.26 -3.82
C VAL A 225 -3.65 -7.79 -3.75
N PRO A 226 -2.89 -8.39 -2.82
CA PRO A 226 -2.83 -9.84 -2.73
C PRO A 226 -4.22 -10.41 -2.35
N ALA A 227 -4.54 -11.55 -2.92
CA ALA A 227 -5.79 -12.27 -2.70
C ALA A 227 -5.53 -13.74 -2.37
N THR A 228 -6.57 -14.40 -1.87
CA THR A 228 -6.68 -15.86 -1.85
C THR A 228 -7.52 -16.29 -3.06
N PRO A 229 -6.89 -16.80 -4.14
CA PRO A 229 -7.64 -17.42 -5.21
C PRO A 229 -8.55 -18.50 -4.65
N SER A 230 -9.75 -18.67 -5.20
CA SER A 230 -10.62 -19.77 -4.80
C SER A 230 -9.99 -21.12 -5.12
N TYR A 231 -9.16 -21.19 -6.17
CA TYR A 231 -8.53 -22.42 -6.66
C TYR A 231 -7.03 -22.28 -6.90
N VAL A 232 -6.32 -23.38 -6.64
CA VAL A 232 -4.90 -23.55 -6.97
C VAL A 232 -4.71 -24.98 -7.50
N GLY A 233 -4.71 -25.13 -8.82
CA GLY A 233 -4.88 -26.45 -9.44
C GLY A 233 -6.17 -27.10 -8.94
N ASP A 234 -6.08 -28.35 -8.49
CA ASP A 234 -7.23 -29.14 -8.00
C ASP A 234 -7.57 -28.88 -6.52
N PHE A 235 -7.03 -27.83 -5.91
CA PHE A 235 -7.30 -27.50 -4.51
C PHE A 235 -8.16 -26.25 -4.38
N LEU A 236 -9.22 -26.36 -3.58
CA LEU A 236 -10.12 -25.28 -3.20
C LEU A 236 -9.61 -24.58 -1.93
N TYR A 237 -9.73 -23.25 -1.88
CA TYR A 237 -9.43 -22.49 -0.67
C TYR A 237 -10.36 -22.88 0.48
N PHE A 238 -9.78 -23.45 1.53
CA PHE A 238 -10.48 -24.00 2.69
C PHE A 238 -10.65 -22.98 3.81
N GLY A 239 -9.72 -22.02 3.94
CA GLY A 239 -9.80 -20.94 4.92
C GLY A 239 -8.47 -20.57 5.56
N CYS A 240 -8.53 -19.57 6.44
CA CYS A 240 -7.41 -19.15 7.28
C CYS A 240 -7.48 -19.91 8.61
N PHE A 241 -6.37 -20.46 9.09
CA PHE A 241 -6.30 -21.22 10.34
C PHE A 241 -5.14 -20.76 11.19
N ALA A 242 -5.28 -20.90 12.51
CA ALA A 242 -4.13 -20.77 13.39
C ALA A 242 -3.14 -21.90 13.13
N ASP A 243 -1.86 -21.60 13.24
CA ASP A 243 -0.81 -22.60 13.27
C ASP A 243 0.00 -22.51 14.55
N ASN A 244 0.71 -23.58 14.89
CA ASN A 244 1.58 -23.63 16.06
C ASN A 244 2.93 -24.23 15.67
N GLY A 245 4.00 -23.44 15.78
CA GLY A 245 5.36 -23.90 15.47
C GLY A 245 5.89 -25.08 16.30
N SER A 246 5.18 -25.52 17.36
CA SER A 246 5.49 -26.74 18.11
C SER A 246 4.66 -27.97 17.67
N GLN A 247 3.52 -27.74 17.02
CA GLN A 247 2.64 -28.77 16.47
C GLN A 247 1.81 -28.13 15.35
N HIS A 248 2.32 -28.24 14.12
CA HIS A 248 1.66 -27.64 12.98
C HIS A 248 0.26 -28.21 12.76
N THR A 249 -0.68 -27.38 12.32
CA THR A 249 -2.05 -27.76 12.00
C THR A 249 -2.06 -28.80 10.87
N LEU A 250 -1.19 -28.66 9.87
CA LEU A 250 -0.95 -29.67 8.85
C LEU A 250 0.34 -30.43 9.20
N THR A 251 0.19 -31.71 9.57
CA THR A 251 1.27 -32.54 10.15
C THR A 251 1.98 -33.44 9.14
N GLY A 252 1.83 -33.21 7.84
CA GLY A 252 2.48 -33.97 6.77
C GLY A 252 3.87 -33.42 6.41
N GLU A 253 4.22 -33.51 5.12
CA GLU A 253 5.49 -32.97 4.60
C GLU A 253 5.55 -31.43 4.68
N VAL A 254 6.77 -30.89 4.81
CA VAL A 254 7.01 -29.44 4.89
C VAL A 254 8.07 -29.02 3.87
N TYR A 255 7.85 -27.87 3.24
CA TYR A 255 8.72 -27.29 2.22
C TYR A 255 8.92 -25.79 2.45
N TYR A 256 10.18 -25.34 2.39
CA TYR A 256 10.56 -23.94 2.57
C TYR A 256 11.16 -23.38 1.29
N ASN A 257 10.66 -22.24 0.83
CA ASN A 257 11.18 -21.52 -0.34
C ASN A 257 10.92 -20.01 -0.22
N SER A 258 11.96 -19.19 -0.33
CA SER A 258 11.81 -17.73 -0.32
C SER A 258 11.02 -17.19 -1.51
N ALA A 259 10.94 -17.95 -2.60
CA ALA A 259 10.10 -17.67 -3.76
C ALA A 259 8.83 -18.56 -3.78
N MET A 260 8.20 -18.78 -2.63
CA MET A 260 6.97 -19.58 -2.54
C MET A 260 5.84 -18.99 -3.38
N THR A 261 5.05 -19.85 -4.02
CA THR A 261 3.77 -19.52 -4.63
C THR A 261 2.77 -20.59 -4.21
N LEU A 262 1.48 -20.31 -4.33
CA LEU A 262 0.45 -21.31 -4.09
C LEU A 262 0.65 -22.53 -5.00
N ASP A 263 0.93 -22.33 -6.29
CA ASP A 263 1.19 -23.42 -7.25
C ASP A 263 2.38 -24.31 -6.85
N LYS A 264 3.46 -23.71 -6.34
CA LYS A 264 4.62 -24.46 -5.86
C LYS A 264 4.25 -25.33 -4.65
N CYS A 265 3.46 -24.79 -3.72
CA CYS A 265 3.03 -25.55 -2.56
C CYS A 265 2.04 -26.66 -2.94
N ALA A 266 1.06 -26.36 -3.79
CA ALA A 266 0.11 -27.34 -4.33
C ALA A 266 0.81 -28.49 -5.06
N ALA A 267 1.77 -28.18 -5.93
CA ALA A 267 2.56 -29.18 -6.65
C ALA A 267 3.41 -30.04 -5.71
N PHE A 268 4.01 -29.43 -4.67
CA PHE A 268 4.74 -30.16 -3.65
C PHE A 268 3.83 -31.12 -2.87
N CYS A 269 2.65 -30.65 -2.47
CA CYS A 269 1.67 -31.40 -1.69
C CYS A 269 0.71 -32.25 -2.54
N HIS A 270 1.03 -32.56 -3.79
CA HIS A 270 0.13 -33.29 -4.70
C HIS A 270 -0.36 -34.66 -4.18
N ASN A 271 0.37 -35.31 -3.25
CA ASN A 271 -0.05 -36.57 -2.63
C ASN A 271 -0.87 -36.40 -1.34
N TYR A 272 -1.11 -35.17 -0.92
CA TYR A 272 -1.90 -34.84 0.26
C TYR A 272 -3.24 -34.23 -0.16
N PRO A 273 -4.31 -34.46 0.62
CA PRO A 273 -5.59 -33.84 0.33
C PRO A 273 -5.63 -32.38 0.80
N LYS A 274 -4.67 -31.88 1.58
CA LYS A 274 -4.59 -30.47 1.95
C LYS A 274 -3.16 -29.95 1.83
N PHE A 275 -3.04 -28.69 1.43
CA PHE A 275 -1.81 -27.91 1.60
C PHE A 275 -2.13 -26.60 2.30
N GLY A 276 -1.13 -26.04 2.97
CA GLY A 276 -1.23 -24.76 3.64
C GLY A 276 0.07 -23.97 3.45
N VAL A 277 -0.06 -22.66 3.40
CA VAL A 277 1.07 -21.75 3.24
C VAL A 277 1.15 -20.77 4.40
N GLU A 278 2.36 -20.56 4.91
CA GLU A 278 2.65 -19.71 6.07
C GLU A 278 3.83 -18.77 5.77
N TYR A 279 3.82 -17.61 6.41
CA TYR A 279 4.96 -16.70 6.50
C TYR A 279 5.60 -16.35 5.15
N GLY A 280 4.78 -16.29 4.09
CA GLY A 280 5.19 -15.96 2.73
C GLY A 280 6.12 -16.97 2.04
N SER A 281 6.60 -18.00 2.75
CA SER A 281 7.75 -18.81 2.31
C SER A 281 7.69 -20.27 2.73
N GLN A 282 6.69 -20.65 3.50
CA GLN A 282 6.57 -21.99 4.08
C GLN A 282 5.34 -22.68 3.51
N CYS A 283 5.47 -23.97 3.26
CA CYS A 283 4.44 -24.83 2.70
C CYS A 283 4.33 -26.09 3.56
N PHE A 284 3.11 -26.43 3.94
CA PHE A 284 2.78 -27.55 4.81
C PHE A 284 1.76 -28.42 4.10
N CYS A 285 1.97 -29.72 4.09
CA CYS A 285 1.01 -30.68 3.57
C CYS A 285 0.32 -31.39 4.74
N GLY A 286 -0.89 -31.88 4.53
CA GLY A 286 -1.57 -32.66 5.56
C GLY A 286 -2.88 -33.24 5.07
N SER A 287 -3.52 -34.01 5.95
CA SER A 287 -4.80 -34.64 5.62
C SER A 287 -5.98 -34.02 6.34
N GLU A 288 -5.79 -33.58 7.57
CA GLU A 288 -6.87 -33.12 8.45
C GLU A 288 -6.57 -31.75 9.03
N VAL A 289 -7.64 -31.04 9.40
CA VAL A 289 -7.58 -29.75 10.11
C VAL A 289 -8.58 -29.85 11.26
N GLU A 290 -8.08 -29.94 12.48
CA GLU A 290 -8.91 -30.05 13.70
C GLU A 290 -9.22 -28.67 14.33
N GLN A 291 -8.66 -27.59 13.77
CA GLN A 291 -8.78 -26.24 14.31
C GLN A 291 -9.97 -25.48 13.70
N ILE A 292 -10.52 -24.52 14.46
CA ILE A 292 -11.59 -23.64 13.98
C ILE A 292 -11.00 -22.60 13.02
N PRO A 293 -11.67 -22.29 11.89
CA PRO A 293 -11.27 -21.22 10.99
C PRO A 293 -11.13 -19.86 11.69
N ARG A 294 -10.16 -19.07 11.25
CA ARG A 294 -9.87 -17.71 11.67
C ARG A 294 -10.33 -16.71 10.60
N PRO A 295 -10.56 -15.43 10.96
CA PRO A 295 -10.82 -14.38 9.98
C PRO A 295 -9.71 -14.29 8.93
N GLN A 296 -10.07 -14.15 7.66
CA GLN A 296 -9.11 -14.12 6.55
C GLN A 296 -8.08 -12.98 6.67
N ALA A 297 -8.47 -11.87 7.30
CA ALA A 297 -7.56 -10.74 7.55
C ALA A 297 -6.35 -11.11 8.44
N GLU A 298 -6.39 -12.23 9.17
CA GLU A 298 -5.25 -12.73 9.93
C GLU A 298 -4.22 -13.49 9.05
N CYS A 299 -4.56 -13.86 7.82
CA CYS A 299 -3.68 -14.55 6.87
C CYS A 299 -3.25 -13.61 5.71
N GLY A 300 -2.71 -12.45 6.07
CA GLY A 300 -2.51 -11.30 5.17
C GLY A 300 -1.12 -11.15 4.55
N MET A 301 -0.20 -12.07 4.78
CA MET A 301 1.17 -12.01 4.24
C MET A 301 1.20 -12.48 2.79
N ALA A 302 1.81 -11.69 1.91
CA ALA A 302 1.99 -12.08 0.51
C ALA A 302 3.03 -13.21 0.34
N CYS A 303 2.87 -14.04 -0.67
CA CYS A 303 3.84 -15.06 -1.04
C CYS A 303 5.13 -14.41 -1.57
N GLY A 304 6.29 -14.94 -1.18
CA GLY A 304 7.59 -14.39 -1.57
C GLY A 304 7.92 -14.57 -3.06
N GLY A 305 7.30 -15.55 -3.73
CA GLY A 305 7.42 -15.80 -5.16
C GLY A 305 6.31 -15.20 -6.01
N ASP A 306 5.20 -14.80 -5.39
CA ASP A 306 4.08 -14.13 -6.06
C ASP A 306 3.36 -13.18 -5.09
N ALA A 307 3.62 -11.89 -5.23
CA ALA A 307 3.06 -10.87 -4.36
C ALA A 307 1.54 -10.69 -4.50
N LEU A 308 0.89 -11.37 -5.46
CA LEU A 308 -0.56 -11.40 -5.58
C LEU A 308 -1.25 -12.46 -4.73
N GLN A 309 -0.51 -13.44 -4.27
CA GLN A 309 -1.09 -14.55 -3.53
C GLN A 309 -0.84 -14.33 -2.05
N LEU A 310 -1.82 -14.66 -1.22
CA LEU A 310 -1.65 -14.66 0.22
C LEU A 310 -1.12 -16.01 0.71
N CYS A 311 0.03 -15.99 1.37
CA CYS A 311 0.72 -17.14 1.95
C CYS A 311 0.76 -17.08 3.48
N GLY A 312 -0.42 -17.00 4.09
CA GLY A 312 -0.60 -17.06 5.54
C GLY A 312 -0.18 -15.77 6.24
N ASP A 313 0.31 -15.88 7.46
CA ASP A 313 1.01 -14.86 8.26
C ASP A 313 1.78 -15.59 9.38
N ALA A 314 2.40 -14.89 10.32
CA ALA A 314 3.04 -15.53 11.48
C ALA A 314 2.02 -16.34 12.31
N ASN A 315 2.22 -17.66 12.39
CA ASN A 315 1.34 -18.63 13.03
C ASN A 315 -0.06 -18.68 12.40
N ARG A 316 -0.16 -18.45 11.09
CA ARG A 316 -1.41 -18.38 10.34
C ARG A 316 -1.26 -19.04 8.97
N LEU A 317 -2.07 -20.07 8.72
CA LEU A 317 -2.07 -20.83 7.46
C LEU A 317 -3.26 -20.42 6.61
N ASN A 318 -3.02 -20.04 5.36
CA ASN A 318 -4.04 -20.20 4.32
C ASN A 318 -4.03 -21.66 3.89
N ILE A 319 -5.10 -22.39 4.14
CA ILE A 319 -5.24 -23.81 3.80
C ILE A 319 -6.10 -23.96 2.55
N TYR A 320 -5.68 -24.87 1.67
CA TYR A 320 -6.40 -25.32 0.49
C TYR A 320 -6.57 -26.82 0.57
N SER A 321 -7.72 -27.33 0.15
CA SER A 321 -8.06 -28.75 0.20
C SER A 321 -8.47 -29.27 -1.17
N LYS A 322 -7.99 -30.46 -1.52
CA LYS A 322 -8.61 -31.25 -2.57
C LYS A 322 -10.05 -31.55 -2.17
N PRO A 323 -10.99 -31.38 -3.08
CA PRO A 323 -12.34 -31.87 -2.88
C PRO A 323 -12.31 -33.40 -2.75
N SER A 324 -13.23 -33.93 -1.96
CA SER A 324 -13.33 -35.36 -1.69
C SER A 324 -13.54 -36.15 -2.99
N ASN A 325 -12.76 -37.21 -3.21
CA ASN A 325 -12.74 -37.98 -4.47
C ASN A 325 -14.14 -38.38 -4.99
N GLY A 326 -14.69 -37.62 -5.94
CA GLY A 326 -15.80 -38.03 -6.81
C GLY A 326 -17.21 -37.92 -6.23
N GLU A 327 -17.38 -37.34 -5.05
CA GLU A 327 -18.66 -36.80 -4.61
C GLU A 327 -18.52 -35.29 -4.76
N GLY A 328 -19.34 -34.65 -5.61
CA GLY A 328 -19.35 -33.19 -5.68
C GLY A 328 -19.62 -32.62 -4.29
N GLU A 329 -19.14 -31.40 -4.05
CA GLU A 329 -19.42 -30.70 -2.81
C GLU A 329 -20.25 -29.43 -3.07
N ASN A 330 -21.12 -29.11 -2.12
CA ASN A 330 -21.86 -27.86 -2.12
C ASN A 330 -20.96 -26.74 -1.57
N LEU A 331 -20.26 -26.05 -2.46
CA LEU A 331 -19.26 -25.03 -2.12
C LEU A 331 -19.87 -23.93 -1.22
N SER A 332 -19.29 -23.69 -0.04
CA SER A 332 -19.69 -22.57 0.81
C SER A 332 -18.50 -21.69 1.13
N ASN A 333 -18.60 -20.39 0.86
CA ASN A 333 -17.64 -19.39 1.28
C ASN A 333 -18.21 -18.59 2.45
N ALA A 334 -17.76 -18.89 3.66
CA ALA A 334 -18.28 -18.31 4.90
C ALA A 334 -18.28 -16.76 4.95
N ASN A 335 -17.54 -16.09 4.08
CA ASN A 335 -17.48 -14.63 4.00
C ASN A 335 -18.30 -14.02 2.85
N GLU A 336 -18.89 -14.83 1.97
CA GLU A 336 -19.50 -14.34 0.73
C GLU A 336 -20.86 -15.00 0.42
N PHE A 337 -20.94 -16.33 0.48
CA PHE A 337 -22.18 -17.07 0.23
C PHE A 337 -22.19 -18.44 0.91
N VAL A 338 -23.38 -18.93 1.23
CA VAL A 338 -23.57 -20.26 1.80
C VAL A 338 -24.52 -21.07 0.93
N TYR A 339 -24.22 -22.36 0.76
CA TYR A 339 -25.17 -23.28 0.16
C TYR A 339 -26.45 -23.32 0.99
N LYS A 340 -27.59 -23.13 0.32
CA LYS A 340 -28.89 -23.12 0.97
C LYS A 340 -29.51 -24.51 0.98
N ALA A 341 -29.77 -25.07 -0.21
CA ALA A 341 -30.39 -26.37 -0.43
C ALA A 341 -30.49 -26.68 -1.94
N CYS A 342 -30.80 -27.94 -2.26
CA CYS A 342 -31.28 -28.33 -3.57
C CYS A 342 -32.72 -27.84 -3.76
N TRP A 343 -33.04 -27.30 -4.94
CA TRP A 343 -34.32 -26.61 -5.17
C TRP A 343 -34.96 -27.01 -6.49
N THR A 344 -36.30 -27.09 -6.54
CA THR A 344 -37.00 -27.30 -7.80
C THR A 344 -36.84 -26.08 -8.70
N ASP A 345 -36.57 -26.27 -9.99
CA ASP A 345 -36.56 -25.17 -10.97
C ASP A 345 -37.26 -25.60 -12.27
N ASP A 346 -38.44 -25.03 -12.55
CA ASP A 346 -39.20 -25.38 -13.75
C ASP A 346 -38.85 -24.40 -14.88
N GLY A 347 -38.53 -24.95 -16.07
CA GLY A 347 -38.37 -24.18 -17.31
C GLY A 347 -39.43 -23.12 -17.58
N ALA A 348 -40.69 -23.38 -17.22
CA ALA A 348 -41.83 -22.48 -17.37
C ALA A 348 -42.05 -21.55 -16.17
N ALA A 349 -41.53 -21.89 -15.00
CA ALA A 349 -41.68 -21.15 -13.76
C ALA A 349 -40.36 -21.20 -12.96
N ARG A 350 -39.40 -20.37 -13.39
CA ARG A 350 -38.06 -20.34 -12.82
C ARG A 350 -38.07 -19.84 -11.37
N SER A 351 -37.31 -20.50 -10.52
CA SER A 351 -37.14 -20.18 -9.10
C SER A 351 -36.36 -18.90 -8.87
N LEU A 352 -35.42 -18.58 -9.77
CA LEU A 352 -34.70 -17.31 -9.81
C LEU A 352 -34.96 -16.62 -11.15
N THR A 353 -35.54 -15.42 -11.11
CA THR A 353 -36.02 -14.71 -12.31
C THR A 353 -35.19 -13.48 -12.71
N GLY A 354 -34.01 -13.30 -12.11
CA GLY A 354 -33.08 -12.21 -12.40
C GLY A 354 -32.20 -12.49 -13.62
N LEU A 355 -30.93 -12.07 -13.55
CA LEU A 355 -29.96 -12.34 -14.61
C LEU A 355 -29.64 -13.84 -14.72
N LYS A 356 -29.21 -14.27 -15.91
CA LYS A 356 -28.75 -15.63 -16.16
C LYS A 356 -27.74 -15.69 -17.30
N TYR A 357 -26.87 -16.68 -17.27
CA TYR A 357 -25.99 -17.04 -18.39
C TYR A 357 -25.64 -18.53 -18.36
N SER A 358 -24.95 -19.01 -19.39
CA SER A 358 -24.43 -20.37 -19.44
C SER A 358 -22.99 -20.36 -19.94
N SER A 359 -22.19 -21.31 -19.47
CA SER A 359 -20.77 -21.46 -19.80
C SER A 359 -20.37 -22.92 -19.72
N SER A 360 -19.49 -23.39 -20.63
CA SER A 360 -18.85 -24.70 -20.51
C SER A 360 -17.79 -24.74 -19.41
N GLU A 361 -17.37 -23.58 -18.92
CA GLU A 361 -16.42 -23.43 -17.82
C GLU A 361 -17.16 -22.96 -16.55
N MET A 362 -18.42 -23.35 -16.36
CA MET A 362 -19.21 -22.90 -15.20
C MET A 362 -18.64 -23.44 -13.89
N THR A 363 -18.50 -22.56 -12.90
CA THR A 363 -18.29 -22.90 -11.49
C THR A 363 -19.31 -22.18 -10.61
N VAL A 364 -19.56 -22.69 -9.40
CA VAL A 364 -20.36 -22.01 -8.37
C VAL A 364 -19.82 -20.61 -8.10
N GLY A 365 -18.49 -20.46 -8.06
CA GLY A 365 -17.81 -19.17 -7.84
C GLY A 365 -18.05 -18.17 -8.97
N ASP A 366 -17.96 -18.60 -10.23
CA ASP A 366 -18.24 -17.71 -11.38
C ASP A 366 -19.68 -17.22 -11.37
N CYS A 367 -20.62 -18.11 -11.01
CA CYS A 367 -22.01 -17.74 -10.86
C CYS A 367 -22.22 -16.74 -9.72
N ALA A 368 -21.55 -16.94 -8.57
CA ALA A 368 -21.59 -16.01 -7.44
C ALA A 368 -21.11 -14.59 -7.85
N ILE A 369 -19.98 -14.51 -8.56
CA ILE A 369 -19.41 -13.25 -9.06
C ILE A 369 -20.37 -12.58 -10.05
N PHE A 370 -20.90 -13.34 -11.00
CA PHE A 370 -21.86 -12.81 -11.99
C PHE A 370 -23.13 -12.28 -11.33
N CYS A 371 -23.62 -12.98 -10.31
CA CYS A 371 -24.81 -12.60 -9.56
C CYS A 371 -24.55 -11.58 -8.44
N HIS A 372 -23.35 -10.98 -8.38
CA HIS A 372 -23.03 -9.96 -7.40
C HIS A 372 -24.07 -8.83 -7.40
N GLY A 373 -24.71 -8.60 -6.25
CA GLY A 373 -25.79 -7.63 -6.08
C GLY A 373 -27.20 -8.24 -5.97
N TYR A 374 -27.36 -9.53 -6.24
CA TYR A 374 -28.59 -10.29 -5.94
C TYR A 374 -28.55 -10.92 -4.54
N HIS A 375 -29.70 -11.29 -3.99
CA HIS A 375 -29.78 -11.97 -2.69
C HIS A 375 -29.46 -13.46 -2.78
N TYR A 376 -29.82 -14.08 -3.90
CA TYR A 376 -29.60 -15.48 -4.22
C TYR A 376 -28.94 -15.62 -5.59
N PHE A 377 -28.17 -16.69 -5.72
CA PHE A 377 -27.82 -17.25 -7.01
C PHE A 377 -28.00 -18.76 -6.97
N GLY A 378 -28.02 -19.39 -8.13
CA GLY A 378 -27.95 -20.83 -8.21
C GLY A 378 -27.50 -21.31 -9.57
N VAL A 379 -27.00 -22.54 -9.55
CA VAL A 379 -26.44 -23.21 -10.72
C VAL A 379 -27.29 -24.43 -11.07
N GLU A 380 -27.47 -24.65 -12.38
CA GLU A 380 -28.29 -25.71 -12.94
C GLU A 380 -27.54 -26.43 -14.07
N PHE A 381 -27.83 -27.72 -14.23
CA PHE A 381 -27.43 -28.50 -15.40
C PHE A 381 -25.91 -28.50 -15.68
N GLY A 382 -25.08 -28.31 -14.66
CA GLY A 382 -23.61 -28.26 -14.81
C GLY A 382 -23.06 -26.97 -15.43
N SER A 383 -23.84 -26.25 -16.25
CA SER A 383 -23.34 -25.14 -17.08
C SER A 383 -24.13 -23.84 -16.96
N GLN A 384 -25.22 -23.80 -16.21
CA GLN A 384 -26.14 -22.65 -16.18
C GLN A 384 -26.10 -21.94 -14.84
N CYS A 385 -26.20 -20.62 -14.88
CA CYS A 385 -26.21 -19.75 -13.71
C CYS A 385 -27.44 -18.84 -13.74
N PHE A 386 -28.09 -18.68 -12.59
CA PHE A 386 -29.29 -17.87 -12.40
C PHE A 386 -29.17 -17.02 -11.13
N CYS A 387 -29.64 -15.78 -11.19
CA CYS A 387 -29.62 -14.82 -10.09
C CYS A 387 -31.04 -14.41 -9.70
N GLY A 388 -31.26 -13.99 -8.45
CA GLY A 388 -32.54 -13.40 -8.06
C GLY A 388 -32.56 -12.85 -6.64
N ASP A 389 -33.43 -11.90 -6.36
CA ASP A 389 -33.66 -11.37 -5.01
C ASP A 389 -34.77 -12.12 -4.25
N VAL A 390 -35.57 -12.89 -4.99
CA VAL A 390 -36.68 -13.69 -4.46
C VAL A 390 -36.50 -15.11 -4.99
N LEU A 391 -36.60 -16.08 -4.08
CA LEU A 391 -36.55 -17.51 -4.39
C LEU A 391 -37.98 -18.06 -4.45
N GLY A 392 -38.43 -18.41 -5.65
CA GLY A 392 -39.67 -19.17 -5.90
C GLY A 392 -39.46 -20.68 -5.77
N GLY A 393 -40.50 -21.49 -5.98
CA GLY A 393 -40.40 -22.96 -5.90
C GLY A 393 -40.33 -23.50 -4.46
N HIS A 394 -39.85 -24.74 -4.30
CA HIS A 394 -39.62 -25.37 -3.01
C HIS A 394 -38.35 -26.24 -3.00
N GLU A 395 -37.88 -26.59 -1.79
CA GLU A 395 -36.77 -27.54 -1.59
C GLU A 395 -37.03 -28.87 -2.29
N ALA A 396 -35.97 -29.47 -2.82
CA ALA A 396 -35.91 -30.81 -3.40
C ALA A 396 -34.97 -31.69 -2.56
N ALA A 397 -34.95 -33.00 -2.82
CA ALA A 397 -34.00 -33.88 -2.16
C ALA A 397 -32.56 -33.57 -2.63
N GLU A 398 -31.59 -33.63 -1.72
CA GLU A 398 -30.20 -33.22 -2.00
C GLU A 398 -29.57 -34.05 -3.12
N GLU A 399 -29.90 -35.34 -3.17
CA GLU A 399 -29.49 -36.27 -4.22
C GLU A 399 -30.01 -35.91 -5.63
N GLU A 400 -30.93 -34.95 -5.74
CA GLU A 400 -31.43 -34.45 -7.03
C GLU A 400 -30.57 -33.31 -7.61
N CYS A 401 -29.57 -32.81 -6.89
CA CYS A 401 -28.66 -31.75 -7.33
C CYS A 401 -27.22 -32.24 -7.58
N GLU A 402 -27.06 -33.44 -8.13
CA GLU A 402 -25.77 -34.13 -8.28
C GLU A 402 -25.13 -34.01 -9.68
N TYR A 403 -25.46 -32.99 -10.48
CA TYR A 403 -24.67 -32.70 -11.68
C TYR A 403 -23.43 -31.94 -11.28
N LEU A 404 -22.27 -32.40 -11.76
CA LEU A 404 -21.02 -31.69 -11.56
C LEU A 404 -20.97 -30.43 -12.42
N CYS A 405 -20.36 -29.37 -11.92
CA CYS A 405 -20.11 -28.18 -12.72
C CYS A 405 -19.15 -28.50 -13.88
N GLU A 406 -19.42 -27.99 -15.08
CA GLU A 406 -18.60 -28.29 -16.26
C GLU A 406 -17.21 -27.66 -16.17
N GLY A 407 -17.08 -26.49 -15.55
CA GLY A 407 -15.81 -25.81 -15.29
C GLY A 407 -15.09 -26.27 -14.03
N ASP A 408 -15.78 -26.99 -13.15
CA ASP A 408 -15.20 -27.58 -11.94
C ASP A 408 -15.96 -28.85 -11.55
N ASN A 409 -15.43 -30.01 -11.93
CA ASN A 409 -16.05 -31.31 -11.70
C ASN A 409 -16.04 -31.77 -10.23
N THR A 410 -15.77 -30.85 -9.31
CA THR A 410 -15.71 -31.08 -7.87
C THR A 410 -16.85 -30.38 -7.11
N GLN A 411 -17.63 -29.55 -7.82
CA GLN A 411 -18.77 -28.83 -7.28
C GLN A 411 -20.08 -29.39 -7.82
N TRP A 412 -21.13 -29.34 -6.99
CA TRP A 412 -22.50 -29.55 -7.46
C TRP A 412 -23.08 -28.31 -8.15
N CYS A 413 -23.59 -28.50 -9.35
CA CYS A 413 -24.25 -27.53 -10.23
C CYS A 413 -25.67 -27.97 -10.59
N GLY A 414 -26.46 -28.34 -9.58
CA GLY A 414 -27.86 -28.70 -9.74
C GLY A 414 -28.06 -30.01 -10.50
N SER A 415 -29.14 -30.12 -11.26
CA SER A 415 -29.42 -31.16 -12.27
C SER A 415 -30.46 -30.61 -13.25
N ALA A 416 -30.99 -31.42 -14.17
CA ALA A 416 -32.14 -31.01 -14.98
C ALA A 416 -33.35 -30.63 -14.11
N ASN A 417 -33.81 -29.37 -14.22
CA ASN A 417 -34.89 -28.78 -13.43
C ASN A 417 -34.61 -28.74 -11.92
N ARG A 418 -33.33 -28.71 -11.53
CA ARG A 418 -32.89 -28.69 -10.13
C ARG A 418 -31.76 -27.69 -9.96
N LEU A 419 -31.97 -26.72 -9.09
CA LEU A 419 -31.01 -25.66 -8.80
C LEU A 419 -30.27 -25.98 -7.51
N SER A 420 -28.93 -25.98 -7.53
CA SER A 420 -28.17 -25.80 -6.29
C SER A 420 -28.21 -24.32 -5.93
N VAL A 421 -28.97 -23.96 -4.88
CA VAL A 421 -29.21 -22.56 -4.49
C VAL A 421 -28.21 -22.13 -3.42
N TYR A 422 -27.71 -20.90 -3.55
CA TYR A 422 -26.81 -20.26 -2.61
C TYR A 422 -27.38 -18.92 -2.15
N GLU A 423 -27.23 -18.63 -0.87
CA GLU A 423 -27.62 -17.36 -0.25
C GLU A 423 -26.38 -16.49 -0.02
N VAL A 424 -26.42 -15.25 -0.50
CA VAL A 424 -25.29 -14.32 -0.43
C VAL A 424 -25.31 -13.56 0.89
N TYR A 425 -24.21 -13.60 1.65
CA TYR A 425 -24.06 -12.83 2.87
C TYR A 425 -23.88 -11.33 2.55
N ARG A 426 -24.75 -10.49 3.11
CA ARG A 426 -24.56 -9.04 3.12
C ARG A 426 -24.26 -8.57 4.54
N PRO A 427 -23.02 -8.18 4.88
CA PRO A 427 -22.80 -7.43 6.11
C PRO A 427 -23.63 -6.14 6.05
N ARG A 428 -24.46 -5.93 7.08
CA ARG A 428 -25.28 -4.71 7.22
C ARG A 428 -24.45 -3.49 7.53
#